data_AF-A0A3M5UT17-F1
#
_entry.id   AF-A0A3M5UT17-F1
#
_cell.length_a   1.000
_cell.length_b   1.000
_cell.length_c   1.000
_cell.angle_alpha   90.00
_cell.angle_beta   90.00
_cell.angle_gamma   90.00
#
_symmetry.space_group_name_H-M   'P 1'
#
loop_
_entity.id
_entity.type
_entity.pdbx_description
1 polymer ?
#
loop_
_entity_poly.entity_id
_entity_poly.type
_entity_poly.pdbx_seq_one_letter_code
_entity_poly.pdbx_strand_id
1 'polypeptide(L)'
;MNRPLADAFKSSLIAQWDVAQNVSLHDWYCYAFARSHGFRWFIDPAPGMDYRQHANNQVGANTGLASLITRLKKIADGWWAGQVLLIGRLTGGSEALFAGKITGTRWMFLRLAFMAGRCRRRPRDKIFFIIACLAAMLNTPEQRNNR
;
A
#
# COMPACT_ATOMS: atom_id res chain seq x y z
N MET A 1 -12.56 -11.83 14.73
CA MET A 1 -12.16 -11.97 13.31
C MET A 1 -13.07 -13.00 12.68
N ASN A 2 -13.73 -12.69 11.55
CA ASN A 2 -14.64 -13.65 10.93
C ASN A 2 -13.80 -14.84 10.44
N ARG A 3 -14.03 -16.05 10.97
CA ARG A 3 -13.29 -17.28 10.61
C ARG A 3 -13.15 -17.46 9.08
N PRO A 4 -14.18 -17.14 8.25
CA PRO A 4 -14.05 -17.20 6.79
C PRO A 4 -12.96 -16.28 6.20
N LEU A 5 -12.76 -15.08 6.74
CA LEU A 5 -11.70 -14.18 6.27
C LEU A 5 -10.32 -14.74 6.62
N ALA A 6 -10.16 -15.23 7.86
CA ALA A 6 -8.91 -15.79 8.33
C ALA A 6 -8.48 -16.99 7.49
N ASP A 7 -9.42 -17.91 7.24
CA ASP A 7 -9.17 -19.12 6.46
C ASP A 7 -8.88 -18.80 5.00
N ALA A 8 -9.66 -17.91 4.37
CA ALA A 8 -9.41 -17.47 2.99
C ALA A 8 -8.06 -16.78 2.83
N PHE A 9 -7.71 -15.86 3.75
CA PHE A 9 -6.42 -15.18 3.73
C PHE A 9 -5.26 -16.15 3.94
N LYS A 10 -5.37 -17.07 4.91
CA LYS A 10 -4.36 -18.10 5.17
C LYS A 10 -4.14 -18.97 3.94
N SER A 11 -5.21 -19.43 3.29
CA SER A 11 -5.10 -20.24 2.06
C SER A 11 -4.40 -19.46 0.94
N SER A 12 -4.75 -18.19 0.72
CA SER A 12 -4.07 -17.33 -0.27
C SER A 12 -2.59 -17.10 0.07
N LEU A 13 -2.28 -16.90 1.36
CA LEU A 13 -0.92 -16.68 1.84
C LEU A 13 -0.04 -17.92 1.65
N ILE A 14 -0.55 -19.11 1.98
CA ILE A 14 0.18 -20.38 1.80
C ILE A 14 0.40 -20.66 0.31
N ALA A 15 -0.61 -20.43 -0.52
CA ALA A 15 -0.51 -20.65 -1.97
C ALA A 15 0.53 -19.74 -2.66
N GLN A 16 0.80 -18.57 -2.09
CA GLN A 16 1.73 -17.56 -2.64
C GLN A 16 2.87 -17.24 -1.65
N TRP A 17 3.29 -18.23 -0.86
CA TRP A 17 4.14 -18.04 0.32
C TRP A 17 5.40 -17.24 0.04
N ASP A 18 6.18 -17.63 -0.97
CA ASP A 18 7.48 -17.03 -1.27
C ASP A 18 7.35 -15.56 -1.71
N VAL A 19 6.38 -15.27 -2.57
CA VAL A 19 6.13 -13.91 -3.05
C VAL A 19 5.62 -13.03 -1.92
N ALA A 20 4.76 -13.57 -1.04
CA ALA A 20 4.21 -12.85 0.09
C ALA A 20 5.25 -12.43 1.14
N GLN A 21 6.40 -13.13 1.23
CA GLN A 21 7.49 -12.74 2.13
C GLN A 21 8.13 -11.39 1.74
N ASN A 22 7.95 -10.94 0.50
CA ASN A 22 8.47 -9.65 0.04
C ASN A 22 7.57 -8.46 0.44
N VAL A 23 6.42 -8.73 1.07
CA VAL A 23 5.55 -7.69 1.62
C VAL A 23 6.15 -7.19 2.92
N SER A 24 6.54 -5.91 2.95
CA SER A 24 7.14 -5.29 4.14
C SER A 24 6.13 -4.93 5.22
N LEU A 25 4.86 -4.70 4.84
CA LEU A 25 3.78 -4.29 5.75
C LEU A 25 2.60 -5.25 5.62
N HIS A 26 2.59 -6.29 6.46
CA HIS A 26 1.60 -7.37 6.37
C HIS A 26 0.18 -6.91 6.71
N ASP A 27 0.02 -5.89 7.53
CA ASP A 27 -1.27 -5.27 7.81
C ASP A 27 -1.91 -4.68 6.55
N TRP A 28 -1.12 -4.01 5.71
CA TRP A 28 -1.58 -3.50 4.41
C TRP A 28 -2.05 -4.62 3.50
N TYR A 29 -1.34 -5.74 3.49
CA TYR A 29 -1.73 -6.91 2.71
C TYR A 29 -3.03 -7.54 3.21
N CYS A 30 -3.14 -7.81 4.52
CA CYS A 30 -4.38 -8.29 5.14
C CYS A 30 -5.57 -7.39 4.79
N TYR A 31 -5.37 -6.08 4.87
CA TYR A 31 -6.39 -5.09 4.56
C TYR A 31 -6.79 -5.09 3.08
N ALA A 32 -5.81 -5.11 2.18
CA ALA A 32 -6.05 -5.17 0.74
C ALA A 32 -6.76 -6.47 0.34
N PHE A 33 -6.39 -7.60 0.93
CA PHE A 33 -7.03 -8.89 0.70
C PHE A 33 -8.51 -8.86 1.11
N ALA A 34 -8.79 -8.41 2.32
CA ALA A 34 -10.17 -8.32 2.81
C ALA A 34 -11.05 -7.46 1.87
N ARG A 35 -10.52 -6.33 1.40
CA ARG A 35 -11.25 -5.40 0.54
C ARG A 35 -11.46 -5.89 -0.89
N SER A 36 -10.44 -6.52 -1.48
CA SER A 36 -10.53 -7.07 -2.85
C SER A 36 -11.49 -8.25 -2.94
N HIS A 37 -11.63 -9.03 -1.87
CA HIS A 37 -12.49 -10.22 -1.81
C HIS A 37 -13.89 -9.94 -1.24
N GLY A 38 -14.30 -8.66 -1.14
CA GLY A 38 -15.65 -8.27 -0.76
C GLY A 38 -16.01 -8.48 0.71
N PHE A 39 -15.03 -8.75 1.59
CA PHE A 39 -15.31 -8.85 3.02
C PHE A 39 -15.77 -7.50 3.58
N ARG A 40 -16.78 -7.55 4.45
CA ARG A 40 -17.33 -6.35 5.09
C ARG A 40 -16.33 -5.75 6.06
N TRP A 41 -16.19 -4.44 5.98
CA TRP A 41 -15.46 -3.65 6.97
C TRP A 41 -16.44 -2.75 7.70
N PHE A 42 -16.31 -2.74 9.02
CA PHE A 42 -17.00 -1.82 9.89
C PHE A 42 -15.96 -0.93 10.56
N ILE A 43 -16.21 0.38 10.53
CA ILE A 43 -15.39 1.35 11.24
C ILE A 43 -16.17 1.69 12.49
N ASP A 44 -15.62 1.33 13.64
CA ASP A 44 -16.21 1.70 14.91
C ASP A 44 -16.23 3.23 15.06
N PRO A 45 -17.37 3.86 15.41
CA PRO A 45 -17.42 5.29 15.67
C PRO A 45 -16.61 5.69 16.92
N ALA A 46 -16.34 4.77 17.84
CA ALA A 46 -15.58 5.02 19.06
C ALA A 46 -14.16 4.40 18.97
N PRO A 47 -13.13 5.10 19.49
CA PRO A 47 -11.82 4.49 19.64
C PRO A 47 -11.87 3.40 20.72
N GLY A 48 -11.52 2.17 20.36
CA GLY A 48 -11.49 1.01 21.27
C GLY A 48 -10.11 0.60 21.76
N MET A 49 -9.06 1.34 21.44
CA MET A 49 -7.68 0.99 21.77
C MET A 49 -6.86 2.23 22.12
N ASP A 50 -6.29 2.25 23.32
CA ASP A 50 -5.30 3.23 23.74
C ASP A 50 -3.94 2.88 23.16
N TYR A 51 -3.60 3.51 22.03
CA TYR A 51 -2.34 3.27 21.36
C TYR A 51 -1.20 4.05 22.01
N ARG A 52 -0.28 3.33 22.68
CA ARG A 52 0.94 3.92 23.23
C ARG A 52 1.98 4.15 22.13
N GLN A 53 2.44 5.39 21.98
CA GLN A 53 3.57 5.73 21.10
C GLN A 53 4.90 5.67 21.86
N HIS A 54 5.91 5.06 21.25
CA HIS A 54 7.29 5.09 21.73
C HIS A 54 8.17 5.87 20.74
N ALA A 55 9.26 6.48 21.24
CA ALA A 55 10.19 7.26 20.41
C ALA A 55 10.82 6.44 19.27
N ASN A 56 10.98 5.13 19.48
CA ASN A 56 11.57 4.19 18.51
C ASN A 56 10.53 3.44 17.66
N ASN A 57 9.30 3.96 17.51
CA ASN A 57 8.32 3.33 16.61
C ASN A 57 8.89 3.25 15.18
N GLN A 58 8.98 2.04 14.62
CA GLN A 58 9.39 1.77 13.24
C GLN A 58 8.65 2.65 12.22
N VAL A 59 7.38 2.95 12.50
CA VAL A 59 6.55 3.92 11.77
C VAL A 59 5.62 4.60 12.78
N GLY A 60 5.60 5.95 12.85
CA GLY A 60 4.52 6.67 13.55
C GLY A 60 4.90 7.84 14.45
N ALA A 61 6.17 8.00 14.82
CA ALA A 61 6.62 9.23 15.48
C ALA A 61 6.61 10.39 14.46
N ASN A 62 5.49 11.09 14.34
CA ASN A 62 5.31 12.24 13.43
C ASN A 62 5.97 13.51 14.00
N THR A 63 7.18 13.41 14.54
CA THR A 63 7.88 14.56 15.11
C THR A 63 8.95 15.04 14.13
N GLY A 64 8.57 15.96 13.25
CA GLY A 64 9.50 16.82 12.49
C GLY A 64 9.62 16.54 10.98
N LEU A 65 10.18 17.54 10.29
CA LEU A 65 10.43 17.55 8.83
C LEU A 65 11.29 16.38 8.34
N ALA A 66 12.18 15.87 9.19
CA ALA A 66 13.02 14.72 8.88
C ALA A 66 12.20 13.45 8.58
N SER A 67 11.14 13.19 9.36
CA SER A 67 10.25 12.03 9.15
C SER A 67 9.47 12.14 7.83
N LEU A 68 9.12 13.36 7.41
CA LEU A 68 8.48 13.64 6.13
C LEU A 68 9.46 13.40 4.98
N ILE A 69 10.70 13.89 5.08
CA ILE A 69 11.74 13.69 4.07
C ILE A 69 12.03 12.19 3.88
N THR A 70 12.16 11.42 4.97
CA THR A 70 12.37 9.96 4.86
C THR A 70 11.21 9.25 4.18
N ARG A 71 9.96 9.66 4.45
CA ARG A 71 8.78 9.11 3.75
C ARG A 71 8.78 9.47 2.26
N LEU A 72 9.11 10.72 1.93
CA LEU A 72 9.22 11.18 0.54
C LEU A 72 10.33 10.44 -0.21
N LYS A 73 11.48 10.19 0.43
CA LYS A 73 12.56 9.37 -0.15
C LYS A 73 12.10 7.94 -0.43
N LYS A 74 11.44 7.27 0.52
CA LYS A 74 10.90 5.91 0.28
C LYS A 74 9.87 5.86 -0.85
N ILE A 75 9.10 6.93 -1.05
CA ILE A 75 8.18 7.06 -2.18
C ILE A 75 8.95 7.30 -3.49
N ALA A 76 9.94 8.19 -3.47
CA ALA A 76 10.77 8.54 -4.62
C ALA A 76 11.65 7.37 -5.09
N ASP A 77 12.14 6.54 -4.18
CA ASP A 77 13.00 5.39 -4.49
C ASP A 77 12.24 4.19 -5.06
N GLY A 78 10.95 4.34 -5.39
CA GLY A 78 10.10 3.32 -6.00
C GLY A 78 9.62 2.22 -5.04
N TRP A 79 10.10 2.20 -3.80
CA TRP A 79 9.74 1.17 -2.81
C TRP A 79 8.23 1.14 -2.54
N TRP A 80 7.61 2.31 -2.35
CA TRP A 80 6.15 2.39 -2.11
C TRP A 80 5.35 1.84 -3.30
N ALA A 81 5.73 2.22 -4.52
CA ALA A 81 5.10 1.73 -5.74
C ALA A 81 5.25 0.22 -5.87
N GLY A 82 6.44 -0.32 -5.58
CA GLY A 82 6.71 -1.76 -5.58
C GLY A 82 5.81 -2.53 -4.61
N GLN A 83 5.63 -2.03 -3.38
CA GLN A 83 4.73 -2.66 -2.40
C GLN A 83 3.26 -2.61 -2.85
N VAL A 84 2.81 -1.51 -3.47
CA VAL A 84 1.44 -1.40 -4.03
C VAL A 84 1.21 -2.41 -5.15
N LEU A 85 2.16 -2.55 -6.08
CA LEU A 85 2.07 -3.50 -7.19
C LEU A 85 2.11 -4.96 -6.69
N LEU A 86 3.02 -5.25 -5.75
CA LEU A 86 3.15 -6.57 -5.13
C LEU A 86 1.86 -7.00 -4.44
N ILE A 87 1.30 -6.14 -3.58
CA ILE A 87 0.03 -6.43 -2.89
C ILE A 87 -1.13 -6.53 -3.88
N GLY A 88 -1.15 -5.67 -4.91
CA GLY A 88 -2.15 -5.75 -5.99
C GLY A 88 -2.14 -7.10 -6.70
N ARG A 89 -0.96 -7.61 -7.04
CA ARG A 89 -0.79 -8.94 -7.64
C ARG A 89 -1.26 -10.06 -6.70
N LEU A 90 -0.80 -10.05 -5.44
CA LEU A 90 -1.14 -11.07 -4.43
C LEU A 90 -2.65 -11.15 -4.13
N THR A 91 -3.38 -10.07 -4.35
CA THR A 91 -4.82 -9.96 -4.07
C THR A 91 -5.72 -10.15 -5.30
N GLY A 92 -5.16 -10.59 -6.43
CA GLY A 92 -5.95 -10.88 -7.64
C GLY A 92 -6.28 -9.65 -8.49
N GLY A 93 -5.52 -8.56 -8.36
CA GLY A 93 -5.56 -7.46 -9.33
C GLY A 93 -5.21 -7.96 -10.74
N SER A 94 -5.82 -7.39 -11.79
CA SER A 94 -5.69 -7.96 -13.14
C SER A 94 -4.22 -8.11 -13.54
N GLU A 95 -3.83 -9.32 -13.95
CA GLU A 95 -2.46 -9.59 -14.40
C GLU A 95 -2.05 -8.58 -15.48
N ALA A 96 -2.96 -8.17 -16.37
CA ALA A 96 -2.66 -7.17 -17.40
C ALA A 96 -2.29 -5.77 -16.88
N LEU A 97 -2.81 -5.36 -15.70
CA LEU A 97 -2.46 -4.09 -15.06
C LEU A 97 -1.11 -4.16 -14.32
N PHE A 98 -0.70 -5.35 -13.88
CA PHE A 98 0.46 -5.56 -13.01
C PHE A 98 1.61 -6.38 -13.66
N ALA A 99 1.43 -6.92 -14.86
CA ALA A 99 2.41 -7.70 -15.63
C ALA A 99 3.51 -6.86 -16.29
N GLY A 100 4.02 -5.85 -15.59
CA GLY A 100 5.28 -5.18 -15.96
C GLY A 100 5.25 -4.25 -17.17
N LYS A 101 4.10 -4.02 -17.83
CA LYS A 101 4.05 -2.98 -18.88
C LYS A 101 4.20 -1.60 -18.24
N ILE A 102 5.38 -0.99 -18.37
CA ILE A 102 5.76 0.32 -17.81
C ILE A 102 4.66 1.38 -18.05
N THR A 103 4.10 1.42 -19.25
CA THR A 103 3.00 2.33 -19.61
C THR A 103 1.76 2.08 -18.75
N GLY A 104 1.35 0.82 -18.57
CA GLY A 104 0.20 0.46 -17.74
C GLY A 104 0.36 0.89 -16.28
N THR A 105 1.54 0.67 -15.70
CA THR A 105 1.86 1.07 -14.33
C THR A 105 1.80 2.59 -14.13
N ARG A 106 2.35 3.36 -15.08
CA ARG A 106 2.31 4.85 -15.04
C ARG A 106 0.88 5.38 -15.08
N TRP A 107 0.08 4.87 -16.03
CA TRP A 107 -1.33 5.25 -16.16
C TRP A 107 -2.14 4.88 -14.91
N MET A 108 -1.85 3.74 -14.28
CA MET A 108 -2.48 3.36 -13.02
C MET A 108 -2.23 4.39 -11.91
N PHE A 109 -0.96 4.78 -11.68
CA PHE A 109 -0.64 5.77 -10.65
C PHE A 109 -1.21 7.16 -10.98
N LEU A 110 -1.21 7.56 -12.26
CA LEU A 110 -1.86 8.80 -12.68
C LEU A 110 -3.37 8.77 -12.40
N ARG A 111 -4.05 7.66 -12.72
CA ARG A 111 -5.48 7.47 -12.40
C ARG A 111 -5.72 7.51 -10.89
N LEU A 112 -4.85 6.89 -10.09
CA LEU A 112 -4.94 6.94 -8.63
C LEU A 112 -4.82 8.38 -8.10
N ALA A 113 -3.95 9.21 -8.68
CA ALA A 113 -3.84 10.61 -8.30
C ALA A 113 -5.17 11.35 -8.45
N PHE A 114 -5.90 11.15 -9.56
CA PHE A 114 -7.24 11.71 -9.76
C PHE A 114 -8.29 11.14 -8.79
N MET A 115 -8.07 9.95 -8.24
CA MET A 115 -8.94 9.31 -7.26
C MET A 115 -8.58 9.64 -5.79
N ALA A 116 -7.66 10.57 -5.54
CA ALA A 116 -7.18 10.90 -4.19
C ALA A 116 -8.31 11.19 -3.18
N GLY A 117 -9.39 11.83 -3.62
CA GLY A 117 -10.57 12.10 -2.79
C GLY A 117 -11.28 10.85 -2.26
N ARG A 118 -11.19 9.73 -3.00
CA ARG A 118 -11.71 8.41 -2.58
C ARG A 118 -10.69 7.63 -1.73
N CYS A 119 -9.40 7.88 -1.93
CA CYS A 119 -8.32 7.16 -1.25
C CYS A 119 -7.98 7.74 0.14
N ARG A 120 -8.16 9.05 0.36
CA ARG A 120 -7.82 9.71 1.63
C ARG A 120 -8.95 10.63 2.08
N ARG A 121 -9.28 10.58 3.38
CA ARG A 121 -10.35 11.40 3.97
C ARG A 121 -9.93 12.86 4.21
N ARG A 122 -8.73 13.08 4.77
CA ARG A 122 -8.24 14.41 5.17
C ARG A 122 -7.65 15.20 3.98
N PRO A 123 -7.94 16.51 3.83
CA PRO A 123 -7.44 17.31 2.70
C PRO A 123 -5.92 17.27 2.51
N ARG A 124 -5.15 17.44 3.58
CA ARG A 124 -3.68 17.38 3.54
C ARG A 124 -3.16 16.02 3.04
N ASP A 125 -3.79 14.93 3.47
CA ASP A 125 -3.38 13.57 3.11
C ASP A 125 -3.72 13.29 1.64
N LYS A 126 -4.77 13.92 1.08
CA LYS A 126 -5.09 13.86 -0.35
C LYS A 126 -3.97 14.49 -1.20
N ILE A 127 -3.44 15.65 -0.79
CA ILE A 127 -2.33 16.31 -1.49
C ILE A 127 -1.08 15.43 -1.45
N PHE A 128 -0.70 14.93 -0.27
CA PHE A 128 0.45 14.01 -0.16
C PHE A 128 0.29 12.75 -1.00
N PHE A 129 -0.93 12.22 -1.09
CA PHE A 129 -1.20 11.05 -1.92
C PHE A 129 -1.06 11.36 -3.42
N ILE A 130 -1.53 12.51 -3.89
CA ILE A 130 -1.33 12.95 -5.29
C ILE A 130 0.16 13.04 -5.60
N ILE A 131 0.94 13.71 -4.74
CA ILE A 131 2.39 13.84 -4.91
C ILE A 131 3.04 12.44 -4.96
N ALA A 132 2.63 11.53 -4.08
CA ALA A 132 3.17 10.18 -4.06
C ALA A 132 2.86 9.38 -5.34
N CYS A 133 1.65 9.50 -5.87
CA CYS A 133 1.26 8.88 -7.12
C CYS A 133 2.04 9.46 -8.31
N LEU A 134 2.22 10.78 -8.38
CA LEU A 134 3.03 11.41 -9.42
C LEU A 134 4.50 11.00 -9.33
N ALA A 135 5.07 10.92 -8.13
CA ALA A 135 6.43 10.43 -7.92
C ALA A 135 6.58 8.95 -8.35
N ALA A 136 5.60 8.11 -8.03
CA ALA A 136 5.58 6.70 -8.44
C ALA A 136 5.43 6.50 -9.95
N MET A 137 4.71 7.39 -10.63
CA MET A 137 4.62 7.41 -12.09
C MET A 137 6.00 7.70 -12.73
N LEU A 138 6.80 8.56 -12.12
CA LEU A 138 8.13 8.90 -12.62
C LEU A 138 9.16 7.82 -12.29
N ASN A 139 9.10 7.25 -11.07
CA ASN A 139 10.11 6.34 -10.52
C ASN A 139 9.63 4.87 -10.46
N THR A 140 9.16 4.33 -11.58
CA THR A 140 8.67 2.94 -11.67
C THR A 140 9.75 1.93 -11.21
N PRO A 141 9.43 0.97 -10.32
CA PRO A 141 10.41 0.10 -9.66
C PRO A 141 11.25 -0.81 -10.57
N GLU A 142 10.88 -1.02 -11.84
CA GLU A 142 11.68 -1.82 -12.77
C GLU A 142 13.04 -1.21 -13.14
N GLN A 143 13.26 0.08 -12.93
CA GLN A 143 14.53 0.73 -13.30
C GLN A 143 15.74 0.30 -12.44
N ARG A 144 15.54 -0.48 -11.37
CA ARG A 144 16.61 -0.77 -10.40
C ARG A 144 17.18 -2.19 -10.43
N ASN A 145 16.61 -3.12 -11.21
CA ASN A 145 17.11 -4.50 -11.25
C ASN A 145 18.27 -4.73 -12.25
N ASN A 146 18.85 -3.65 -12.79
CA ASN A 146 19.99 -3.67 -13.73
C ASN A 146 21.22 -2.92 -13.20
N ARG A 147 21.43 -2.89 -11.88
CA ARG A 147 22.70 -2.43 -11.28
C ARG A 147 23.11 -3.29 -10.11
#